data_AF-A0A3D4I1G8-F1
#
_entry.id   AF-A0A3D4I1G8-F1
#
_cell.length_a   1.000
_cell.length_b   1.000
_cell.length_c   1.000
_cell.angle_alpha   90.00
_cell.angle_beta   90.00
_cell.angle_gamma   90.00
#
_symmetry.space_group_name_H-M   'P 1'
#
loop_
_entity.id
_entity.type
_entity.pdbx_description
1 polymer ?
#
loop_
_entity_poly.entity_id
_entity_poly.type
_entity_poly.pdbx_seq_one_letter_code
_entity_poly.pdbx_strand_id
1 'polypeptide(L)'
;TAGQFDFHEYDYIVDAIDTVTGKLLLAVNADAAGTPIISSMGAGNKVDPTAFKVADIYETSVCPLAKVMRHELRTRGIKKLKVVYSEEPPITPVDDMAISCRAHCICPPGT
;
A
#
# COMPACT_ATOMS: atom_id res chain seq x y z
N THR A 1 -16.18 -13.66 -0.65
CA THR A 1 -15.14 -13.65 -1.72
C THR A 1 -15.46 -12.55 -2.72
N ALA A 2 -14.55 -12.19 -3.64
CA ALA A 2 -14.64 -10.99 -4.49
C ALA A 2 -15.99 -10.78 -5.21
N GLY A 3 -16.70 -11.85 -5.59
CA GLY A 3 -18.03 -11.77 -6.21
C GLY A 3 -19.21 -11.42 -5.28
N GLN A 4 -18.95 -11.10 -4.00
CA GLN A 4 -19.97 -10.68 -3.03
C GLN A 4 -20.14 -9.15 -2.97
N PHE A 5 -19.25 -8.40 -3.62
CA PHE A 5 -19.27 -6.94 -3.59
C PHE A 5 -19.57 -6.43 -4.99
N ASP A 6 -20.70 -5.73 -5.14
CA ASP A 6 -20.99 -4.96 -6.34
C ASP A 6 -20.33 -3.58 -6.21
N PHE A 7 -19.34 -3.31 -7.05
CA PHE A 7 -18.57 -2.07 -6.98
C PHE A 7 -19.39 -0.86 -7.46
N HIS A 8 -20.47 -1.09 -8.21
CA HIS A 8 -21.37 -0.04 -8.70
C HIS A 8 -22.25 0.56 -7.58
N GLU A 9 -22.40 -0.12 -6.45
CA GLU A 9 -23.19 0.36 -5.32
C GLU A 9 -22.47 1.42 -4.47
N TYR A 10 -21.16 1.61 -4.67
CA TYR A 10 -20.37 2.56 -3.89
C TYR A 10 -20.13 3.87 -4.65
N ASP A 11 -20.29 5.00 -3.96
CA ASP A 11 -19.92 6.31 -4.50
C ASP A 11 -18.40 6.50 -4.61
N TYR A 12 -17.66 5.84 -3.72
CA TYR A 12 -16.21 5.95 -3.64
C TYR A 12 -15.60 4.79 -2.86
N ILE A 13 -14.41 4.34 -3.24
CA ILE A 13 -13.67 3.27 -2.57
C ILE A 13 -12.39 3.84 -1.93
N VAL A 14 -12.17 3.50 -0.67
CA VAL A 14 -10.93 3.83 0.06
C VAL A 14 -10.20 2.53 0.38
N ASP A 15 -9.08 2.30 -0.31
CA ASP A 15 -8.27 1.12 -0.13
C ASP A 15 -7.19 1.32 0.95
N ALA A 16 -7.29 0.51 2.02
CA ALA A 16 -6.32 0.43 3.11
C ALA A 16 -5.75 -0.99 3.30
N ILE A 17 -5.81 -1.85 2.27
CA ILE A 17 -5.23 -3.20 2.29
C ILE A 17 -3.70 -3.10 2.34
N ASP A 18 -2.99 -4.07 2.91
CA ASP A 18 -1.53 -4.10 3.00
C ASP A 18 -0.88 -5.01 1.93
N THR A 19 -1.60 -6.04 1.48
CA THR A 19 -1.13 -6.96 0.44
C THR A 19 -1.24 -6.37 -0.97
N VAL A 20 -0.18 -6.50 -1.76
CA VAL A 20 -0.13 -6.07 -3.18
C VAL A 20 -1.29 -6.67 -3.98
N THR A 21 -1.51 -7.98 -3.85
CA THR A 21 -2.55 -8.70 -4.60
C THR A 21 -3.94 -8.17 -4.30
N GLY A 22 -4.25 -7.89 -3.03
CA GLY A 22 -5.55 -7.32 -2.64
C GLY A 22 -5.77 -5.93 -3.23
N LYS A 23 -4.76 -5.06 -3.16
CA LYS A 23 -4.83 -3.73 -3.80
C LYS A 23 -5.03 -3.79 -5.30
N LEU A 24 -4.32 -4.69 -5.98
CA LEU A 24 -4.43 -4.85 -7.43
C LEU A 24 -5.82 -5.30 -7.84
N LEU A 25 -6.38 -6.32 -7.17
CA LEU A 25 -7.73 -6.78 -7.45
C LEU A 25 -8.76 -5.67 -7.22
N LEU A 26 -8.61 -4.91 -6.13
CA LEU A 26 -9.51 -3.82 -5.81
C LEU A 26 -9.43 -2.68 -6.84
N ALA A 27 -8.23 -2.29 -7.26
CA ALA A 27 -8.02 -1.27 -8.27
C ALA A 27 -8.56 -1.68 -9.65
N VAL A 28 -8.34 -2.93 -10.07
CA VAL A 28 -8.83 -3.44 -11.35
C VAL A 28 -10.35 -3.54 -11.38
N ASN A 29 -10.98 -4.05 -10.31
CA ASN A 29 -12.43 -4.15 -10.24
C ASN A 29 -13.09 -2.78 -10.14
N ALA A 30 -12.50 -1.84 -9.40
CA ALA A 30 -12.99 -0.46 -9.34
C ALA A 30 -12.90 0.25 -10.70
N ASP A 31 -11.78 0.11 -11.42
CA ASP A 31 -11.61 0.66 -12.77
C ASP A 31 -12.62 0.04 -13.76
N ALA A 32 -12.80 -1.28 -13.71
CA ALA A 32 -13.77 -1.99 -14.54
C ALA A 32 -15.22 -1.56 -14.27
N ALA A 33 -15.57 -1.30 -13.00
CA ALA A 33 -16.89 -0.80 -12.61
C ALA A 33 -17.08 0.70 -12.87
N GLY A 34 -16.00 1.45 -13.15
CA GLY A 34 -16.02 2.90 -13.24
C GLY A 34 -16.17 3.61 -11.89
N THR A 35 -15.98 2.90 -10.78
CA THR A 35 -16.14 3.42 -9.42
C THR A 35 -14.87 4.16 -8.98
N PRO A 36 -14.97 5.43 -8.55
CA PRO A 36 -13.81 6.19 -8.10
C PRO A 36 -13.13 5.53 -6.89
N ILE A 37 -11.80 5.43 -6.93
CA ILE A 37 -11.00 4.80 -5.87
C ILE A 37 -9.79 5.66 -5.49
N ILE A 38 -9.45 5.67 -4.20
CA ILE A 38 -8.14 6.09 -3.68
C ILE A 38 -7.49 4.93 -2.93
N SER A 39 -6.17 4.75 -3.07
CA SER A 39 -5.43 3.70 -2.37
C SER A 39 -4.28 4.24 -1.53
N SER A 40 -4.12 3.70 -0.32
CA SER A 40 -2.97 3.97 0.53
C SER A 40 -1.74 3.21 0.04
N MET A 41 -0.60 3.88 -0.06
CA MET A 41 0.69 3.25 -0.29
C MET A 41 1.40 2.97 1.06
N GLY A 42 2.65 2.52 1.01
CA GLY A 42 3.40 2.18 2.22
C GLY A 42 3.62 3.38 3.14
N ALA A 43 3.07 3.29 4.35
CA ALA A 43 3.26 4.24 5.46
C ALA A 43 4.17 3.69 6.58
N GLY A 44 4.70 2.47 6.40
CA GLY A 44 5.61 1.85 7.36
C GLY A 44 6.91 2.64 7.53
N ASN A 45 7.33 2.81 8.78
CA ASN A 45 8.53 3.53 9.18
C ASN A 45 8.61 4.98 8.64
N LYS A 46 7.47 5.67 8.58
CA LYS A 46 7.37 7.11 8.28
C LYS A 46 6.91 7.82 9.55
N VAL A 47 7.54 8.93 9.91
CA VAL A 47 7.19 9.69 11.11
C VAL A 47 6.81 11.13 10.82
N ASP A 48 7.04 11.61 9.60
CA ASP A 48 6.63 12.94 9.18
C ASP A 48 5.25 12.89 8.49
N PRO A 49 4.16 13.27 9.19
CA PRO A 49 2.83 13.30 8.58
C PRO A 49 2.70 14.37 7.48
N THR A 50 3.58 15.39 7.45
CA THR A 50 3.53 16.48 6.46
C THR A 50 4.10 16.06 5.11
N ALA A 51 4.84 14.96 5.05
CA ALA A 51 5.41 14.41 3.83
C ALA A 51 4.40 13.59 2.99
N PHE A 52 3.18 13.39 3.49
CA PHE A 52 2.13 12.69 2.75
C PHE A 52 1.46 13.59 1.72
N LYS A 53 1.22 13.05 0.53
CA LYS A 53 0.50 13.74 -0.54
C LYS A 53 -0.39 12.81 -1.34
N VAL A 54 -1.33 13.42 -2.04
CA VAL A 54 -2.21 12.77 -3.02
C VAL A 54 -1.65 12.98 -4.42
N ALA A 55 -1.49 11.91 -5.18
CA ALA A 55 -0.98 11.96 -6.55
C ALA A 55 -1.56 10.83 -7.40
N ASP A 56 -1.28 10.82 -8.70
CA ASP A 56 -1.46 9.60 -9.48
C ASP A 56 -0.38 8.57 -9.12
N ILE A 57 -0.73 7.28 -9.15
CA ILE A 57 0.19 6.18 -8.86
C ILE A 57 1.47 6.27 -9.70
N TYR A 58 1.41 6.76 -10.94
CA TYR A 58 2.56 6.86 -11.84
C TYR A 58 3.51 8.02 -11.54
N GLU A 59 3.10 8.97 -10.69
CA GLU A 59 3.92 10.11 -10.23
C GLU A 59 4.63 9.82 -8.91
N THR A 60 4.29 8.70 -8.25
CA THR A 60 4.84 8.35 -6.94
C THR A 60 6.34 8.03 -6.98
N SER A 61 7.03 8.39 -5.90
CA SER A 61 8.46 8.16 -5.66
C SER A 61 8.67 7.47 -4.31
N VAL A 62 9.90 7.00 -4.03
CA VAL A 62 10.37 6.50 -2.71
C VAL A 62 9.72 5.21 -2.17
N CYS A 63 8.44 4.97 -2.41
CA CYS A 63 7.67 3.87 -1.82
C CYS A 63 7.86 2.53 -2.59
N PRO A 64 8.36 1.46 -1.93
CA PRO A 64 8.49 0.14 -2.57
C PRO A 64 7.16 -0.47 -3.01
N LEU A 65 6.11 -0.32 -2.20
CA LEU A 65 4.76 -0.77 -2.55
C LEU A 65 4.25 -0.06 -3.81
N ALA A 66 4.38 1.26 -3.87
CA ALA A 66 3.98 2.04 -5.03
C ALA A 66 4.77 1.64 -6.29
N LYS A 67 6.05 1.30 -6.16
CA LYS A 67 6.87 0.79 -7.27
C LYS A 67 6.30 -0.51 -7.86
N VAL A 68 5.93 -1.46 -7.01
CA VAL A 68 5.30 -2.72 -7.46
C VAL A 68 3.94 -2.45 -8.09
N MET A 69 3.10 -1.64 -7.44
CA MET A 69 1.78 -1.26 -7.96
C MET A 69 1.89 -0.60 -9.34
N ARG A 70 2.81 0.35 -9.57
CA ARG A 70 3.02 0.98 -10.88
C ARG A 70 3.32 -0.04 -11.98
N HIS A 71 4.18 -1.02 -11.69
CA HIS A 71 4.54 -2.05 -12.67
C HIS A 71 3.33 -2.92 -13.02
N GLU A 72 2.67 -3.45 -12.00
CA GLU A 72 1.55 -4.38 -12.14
C GLU A 72 0.32 -3.72 -12.81
N LEU A 73 0.01 -2.47 -12.46
CA LEU A 73 -1.10 -1.72 -13.05
C LEU A 73 -0.87 -1.38 -14.53
N ARG A 74 0.38 -1.07 -14.93
CA ARG A 74 0.74 -0.87 -16.34
C ARG A 74 0.50 -2.13 -17.17
N THR A 75 0.93 -3.28 -16.66
CA THR A 75 0.73 -4.57 -17.34
C THR A 75 -0.75 -4.91 -17.52
N ARG A 76 -1.63 -4.42 -16.62
CA ARG A 76 -3.08 -4.61 -16.68
C ARG A 76 -3.83 -3.51 -17.44
N GLY A 77 -3.13 -2.51 -17.98
CA GLY A 77 -3.73 -1.43 -18.76
C GLY A 77 -4.47 -0.36 -17.94
N ILE A 78 -4.29 -0.32 -16.61
CA ILE A 78 -4.91 0.69 -15.75
C ILE A 78 -4.22 2.03 -16.00
N LYS A 79 -4.98 3.04 -16.43
CA LYS A 79 -4.41 4.31 -16.91
C LYS A 79 -4.08 5.30 -15.80
N LYS A 80 -4.73 5.17 -14.65
CA LYS A 80 -4.57 6.06 -13.49
C LYS A 80 -5.05 5.37 -12.23
N LEU A 81 -4.52 5.76 -11.09
CA LEU A 81 -5.03 5.38 -9.77
C LEU A 81 -4.66 6.50 -8.80
N LYS A 82 -5.66 7.12 -8.17
CA LYS A 82 -5.40 8.12 -7.13
C LYS A 82 -4.83 7.43 -5.91
N VAL A 83 -3.74 7.93 -5.36
CA VAL A 83 -3.11 7.34 -4.19
C VAL A 83 -2.67 8.37 -3.17
N VAL A 84 -2.58 7.94 -1.91
CA VAL A 84 -1.89 8.66 -0.84
C VAL A 84 -0.56 7.98 -0.58
N TYR A 85 0.54 8.73 -0.62
CA TYR A 85 1.88 8.21 -0.32
C TYR A 85 2.74 9.28 0.37
N SER A 86 3.82 8.86 1.02
CA SER A 86 4.81 9.75 1.63
C SER A 86 6.09 9.83 0.80
N GLU A 87 6.65 11.04 0.67
CA GLU A 87 7.96 11.28 0.07
C GLU A 87 9.13 11.08 1.05
N GLU A 88 8.84 10.99 2.34
CA GLU A 88 9.84 10.68 3.37
C GLU A 88 10.44 9.29 3.06
N PRO A 89 11.76 9.08 3.09
CA PRO A 89 12.37 7.75 3.05
C PRO A 89 12.01 6.94 4.31
N PRO A 90 11.82 5.61 4.22
CA PRO A 90 11.47 4.82 5.40
C PRO A 90 12.66 4.75 6.36
N ILE A 91 12.42 4.94 7.65
CA ILE A 91 13.43 4.77 8.69
C ILE A 91 13.81 3.28 8.76
N THR A 92 15.11 3.00 8.69
CA THR A 92 15.63 1.66 8.93
C THR A 92 15.62 1.39 10.44
N PRO A 93 15.06 0.26 10.89
CA PRO A 93 15.15 -0.15 12.29
C PRO A 93 16.61 -0.16 12.74
N VAL A 94 16.86 0.28 13.99
CA VAL A 94 18.19 0.23 14.58
C VAL A 94 18.55 -1.23 14.81
N ASP A 95 19.62 -1.70 14.18
CA ASP A 95 20.17 -3.04 14.39
C ASP A 95 21.20 -2.99 15.52
N ASP A 96 20.71 -2.95 16.75
CA ASP A 96 21.53 -3.05 17.95
C ASP A 96 21.28 -4.41 18.62
N MET A 97 22.35 -5.20 18.70
CA MET A 97 22.33 -6.53 19.31
C MET A 97 21.89 -6.50 20.77
N ALA A 98 22.12 -5.40 21.50
CA ALA A 98 21.72 -5.25 22.90
C ALA A 98 20.20 -5.13 23.11
N ILE A 99 19.45 -4.76 22.06
CA ILE A 99 17.97 -4.64 22.07
C ILE A 99 17.29 -5.64 21.12
N SER A 100 18.06 -6.54 20.51
CA SER A 100 17.54 -7.52 19.56
C SER A 100 16.86 -8.69 20.28
N CYS A 101 15.64 -9.03 19.85
CA CYS A 101 14.95 -10.24 20.30
C CYS A 101 15.73 -11.53 20.00
N ARG A 102 16.72 -11.48 19.09
CA ARG A 102 17.58 -12.63 18.77
C ARG A 102 18.59 -12.96 19.88
N ALA A 103 19.03 -11.96 20.65
CA ALA A 103 20.06 -12.12 21.67
C ALA A 103 19.50 -12.04 23.10
N HIS A 104 18.35 -11.39 23.30
CA HIS A 104 17.88 -11.04 24.65
C HIS A 104 16.38 -11.30 24.95
N CYS A 105 15.60 -11.89 24.02
CA CYS A 105 14.25 -12.33 24.36
C CYS A 105 14.23 -13.75 24.96
N ILE A 106 13.52 -13.92 26.07
CA ILE A 106 13.06 -15.23 26.55
C ILE A 106 11.78 -15.58 25.79
N CYS A 107 11.90 -15.99 24.52
CA CYS A 107 10.76 -16.51 23.79
C CYS A 107 10.42 -17.91 24.34
N PRO A 108 9.18 -18.20 24.75
CA PRO A 108 8.80 -19.54 25.15
C PRO A 108 8.98 -20.50 23.95
N PRO A 109 9.47 -21.73 24.16
CA PRO A 109 9.68 -22.67 23.08
C PRO A 109 8.33 -23.04 22.44
N GLY A 110 8.19 -22.82 21.13
CA GLY A 110 7.02 -23.26 20.35
C GLY A 110 6.36 -22.24 19.42
N THR A 111 6.90 -21.03 19.27
CA THR A 111 6.52 -20.10 18.19
C THR A 111 7.53 -20.10 17.06
#